data_AF-A0A3D3MS13-F1
#
_entry.id   AF-A0A3D3MS13-F1
#
_cell.length_a   1.000
_cell.length_b   1.000
_cell.length_c   1.000
_cell.angle_alpha   90.00
_cell.angle_beta   90.00
_cell.angle_gamma   90.00
#
_symmetry.space_group_name_H-M   'P 1'
#
loop_
_entity.id
_entity.type
_entity.pdbx_description
1 polymer ?
#
loop_
_entity_poly.entity_id
_entity_poly.type
_entity_poly.pdbx_seq_one_letter_code
_entity_poly.pdbx_strand_id
1 'polypeptide(L)'
;YLKTSFEKDLLEAALKNLEDGKNKLRLNNFAYAARELTRHFLKHLAPDAEVLNAPWFKPNDPKRPKVITREQRIKYAIQGYLSDDFRKNILKIDLNEVSKNL
;
A
#
# COMPACT_ATOMS: atom_id res chain seq x y z
N TYR A 1 2.85 12.53 -0.87
CA TYR A 1 2.13 13.62 -0.17
C TYR A 1 0.76 13.09 0.26
N LEU A 2 0.22 13.54 1.41
CA LEU A 2 -1.14 13.19 1.85
C LEU A 2 -2.16 14.10 1.14
N LYS A 3 -3.17 13.51 0.51
CA LYS A 3 -4.10 14.21 -0.39
C LYS A 3 -5.32 14.76 0.34
N THR A 4 -5.87 14.01 1.29
CA THR A 4 -7.16 14.33 1.91
C THR A 4 -6.99 14.93 3.31
N SER A 5 -8.01 15.65 3.80
CA SER A 5 -8.06 16.07 5.21
C SER A 5 -8.05 14.85 6.12
N PHE A 6 -8.83 13.82 5.78
CA PHE A 6 -8.86 12.56 6.52
C PHE A 6 -7.48 11.93 6.73
N GLU A 7 -6.65 11.85 5.69
CA GLU A 7 -5.30 11.29 5.80
C GLU A 7 -4.41 12.12 6.75
N LYS A 8 -4.54 13.45 6.72
CA LYS A 8 -3.80 14.36 7.59
C LYS A 8 -4.26 14.23 9.04
N ASP A 9 -5.58 14.21 9.26
CA ASP A 9 -6.19 14.06 10.57
C ASP A 9 -5.84 12.70 11.19
N LEU A 10 -5.84 11.63 10.39
CA LEU A 10 -5.45 10.30 10.81
C LEU A 10 -3.96 10.22 11.20
N LEU A 11 -3.08 10.87 10.43
CA LEU A 11 -1.66 10.95 10.78
C LEU A 11 -1.46 11.71 12.09
N GLU A 12 -2.09 12.87 12.23
CA GLU A 12 -1.99 13.69 13.44
C GLU A 12 -2.49 12.93 14.67
N ALA A 13 -3.65 12.26 14.56
CA ALA A 13 -4.21 11.44 15.63
C ALA A 13 -3.29 10.26 15.98
N ALA A 14 -2.68 9.61 14.98
CA ALA A 14 -1.73 8.53 15.20
C ALA A 14 -0.51 9.02 16.00
N LEU A 15 0.08 10.15 15.61
CA LEU A 15 1.24 10.73 16.28
C LEU A 15 0.91 11.16 17.72
N LYS A 16 -0.22 11.83 17.94
CA LYS A 16 -0.71 12.17 19.29
C LYS A 16 -0.89 10.93 20.16
N ASN A 17 -1.40 9.84 19.59
CA ASN A 17 -1.55 8.60 20.33
C ASN A 17 -0.19 8.04 20.76
N LEU A 18 0.79 8.04 19.84
CA LEU A 18 2.15 7.59 20.10
C LEU A 18 2.83 8.37 21.23
N GLU A 19 2.57 9.68 21.32
CA GLU A 19 3.10 10.58 22.34
C GLU A 19 2.39 10.45 23.71
N ASP A 20 1.22 9.81 23.77
CA ASP A 20 0.49 9.62 25.03
C ASP A 20 1.20 8.62 25.94
N GLY A 21 2.13 9.15 26.74
CA GLY A 21 2.93 8.44 27.73
C GLY A 21 2.13 7.55 28.69
N LYS A 22 0.87 7.90 28.96
CA LYS A 22 0.01 7.23 29.94
C LYS A 22 -0.82 6.11 29.32
N ASN A 23 -1.06 6.18 28.02
CA ASN A 23 -1.81 5.16 27.30
C ASN A 23 -0.95 3.92 27.03
N LYS A 24 -1.23 2.84 27.76
CA LYS A 24 -0.57 1.53 27.58
C LYS A 24 -0.80 0.93 26.19
N LEU A 25 -1.84 1.35 25.48
CA LEU A 25 -2.18 0.89 24.13
C LEU A 25 -1.59 1.77 23.02
N ARG A 26 -0.81 2.81 23.35
CA ARG A 26 -0.34 3.81 22.39
C ARG A 26 0.32 3.23 21.14
N LEU A 27 1.19 2.24 21.33
CA LEU A 27 1.93 1.61 20.23
C LEU A 27 1.00 0.80 19.32
N ASN A 28 0.03 0.08 19.90
CA ASN A 28 -0.94 -0.72 19.14
C ASN A 28 -1.88 0.19 18.33
N ASN A 29 -2.39 1.24 18.96
CA ASN A 29 -3.26 2.21 18.33
C ASN A 29 -2.53 2.97 17.20
N PHE A 30 -1.29 3.40 17.46
CA PHE A 30 -0.43 4.01 16.45
C PHE A 30 -0.20 3.06 15.27
N ALA A 31 0.19 1.81 15.53
CA ALA A 31 0.44 0.82 14.48
C ALA A 31 -0.82 0.55 13.63
N TYR A 32 -1.98 0.47 14.28
CA TYR A 32 -3.26 0.33 13.59
C TYR A 32 -3.56 1.54 12.69
N ALA A 33 -3.44 2.76 13.22
CA ALA A 33 -3.69 3.98 12.47
C ALA A 33 -2.69 4.16 11.31
N ALA A 34 -1.40 3.86 11.52
CA ALA A 34 -0.37 3.89 10.49
C ALA A 34 -0.64 2.87 9.37
N ARG A 35 -1.11 1.66 9.73
CA ARG A 35 -1.53 0.65 8.75
C ARG A 35 -2.71 1.14 7.92
N GLU A 36 -3.68 1.80 8.55
CA GLU A 36 -4.83 2.35 7.83
C GLU A 36 -4.43 3.51 6.92
N LEU A 37 -3.59 4.43 7.40
CA LEU A 37 -3.04 5.51 6.58
C LEU A 37 -2.31 4.97 5.35
N THR A 38 -1.52 3.90 5.53
CA THR A 38 -0.83 3.21 4.43
C THR A 38 -1.81 2.62 3.42
N ARG A 39 -2.97 2.09 3.86
CA ARG A 39 -4.02 1.59 2.96
C ARG A 39 -4.62 2.70 2.10
N HIS A 40 -4.94 3.84 2.71
CA HIS A 40 -5.45 5.00 1.98
C HIS A 40 -4.42 5.53 0.97
N PHE A 41 -3.18 5.68 1.42
CA PHE A 41 -2.09 6.13 0.57
C PHE A 41 -1.85 5.21 -0.62
N LEU A 42 -1.79 3.89 -0.40
CA LEU A 42 -1.65 2.90 -1.48
C LEU A 42 -2.86 2.87 -2.42
N LYS A 43 -4.07 3.12 -1.94
CA LYS A 43 -5.26 3.20 -2.80
C LYS A 43 -5.21 4.40 -3.75
N HIS A 44 -4.59 5.50 -3.32
CA HIS A 44 -4.34 6.66 -4.18
C HIS A 44 -3.23 6.41 -5.21
N LEU A 45 -2.15 5.73 -4.82
CA LEU A 45 -1.04 5.41 -5.73
C LEU A 45 -1.36 4.27 -6.71
N ALA A 46 -2.24 3.37 -6.31
CA ALA A 46 -2.62 2.20 -7.08
C ALA A 46 -4.16 2.06 -7.09
N PRO A 47 -4.87 2.91 -7.85
CA PRO A 47 -6.33 2.86 -7.96
C PRO A 47 -6.83 1.51 -8.47
N ASP A 48 -7.98 1.06 -7.98
CA ASP A 48 -8.48 -0.30 -8.24
C ASP A 48 -8.60 -0.61 -9.74
N ALA A 49 -9.14 0.33 -10.52
CA ALA A 49 -9.29 0.19 -11.95
C ALA A 49 -7.95 0.04 -12.67
N GLU A 50 -6.92 0.75 -12.21
CA GLU A 50 -5.59 0.70 -12.82
C GLU A 50 -4.86 -0.59 -12.48
N VAL A 51 -4.95 -1.05 -11.23
CA VAL A 51 -4.33 -2.32 -10.82
C VAL A 51 -4.96 -3.51 -11.52
N LEU A 52 -6.30 -3.55 -11.63
CA LEU A 52 -7.00 -4.66 -12.28
C LEU A 52 -6.69 -4.78 -13.77
N ASN A 53 -6.37 -3.67 -14.42
CA ASN A 53 -6.02 -3.65 -15.84
C ASN A 53 -4.53 -3.88 -16.11
N ALA A 54 -3.68 -3.88 -15.07
CA ALA A 54 -2.24 -4.03 -15.26
C ALA A 54 -1.90 -5.37 -15.95
N PRO A 55 -0.96 -5.41 -16.93
CA PRO A 55 -0.67 -6.62 -17.71
C PRO A 55 -0.16 -7.80 -16.88
N TRP A 56 0.40 -7.52 -15.72
CA TRP A 56 0.92 -8.52 -14.79
C TRP A 56 -0.10 -8.93 -13.71
N PHE A 57 -1.26 -8.28 -13.63
CA PHE A 57 -2.24 -8.57 -12.60
C PHE A 57 -2.80 -9.98 -12.76
N LYS A 58 -2.83 -10.73 -11.66
CA LYS A 58 -3.44 -12.04 -11.57
C LYS A 58 -4.29 -12.09 -10.31
N PRO A 59 -5.58 -12.48 -10.38
CA PRO A 59 -6.38 -12.60 -9.18
C PRO A 59 -5.79 -13.57 -8.16
N ASN A 60 -5.82 -13.20 -6.88
CA ASN A 60 -5.36 -14.07 -5.79
C ASN A 60 -6.37 -15.18 -5.46
N ASP A 61 -7.66 -14.90 -5.65
CA ASP A 61 -8.75 -15.85 -5.45
C ASP A 61 -9.62 -15.89 -6.72
N PRO A 62 -9.72 -17.04 -7.42
CA PRO A 62 -10.56 -17.18 -8.61
C PRO A 62 -12.04 -16.86 -8.35
N LYS A 63 -12.55 -17.08 -7.13
CA LYS A 63 -13.95 -16.78 -6.75
C LYS A 63 -14.18 -15.29 -6.52
N ARG A 64 -13.11 -14.51 -6.31
CA ARG A 64 -13.17 -13.07 -6.03
C ARG A 64 -12.16 -12.32 -6.91
N PRO A 65 -12.32 -12.33 -8.25
CA PRO A 65 -11.27 -11.94 -9.18
C PRO A 65 -10.90 -10.45 -9.11
N LYS A 66 -11.79 -9.62 -8.55
CA LYS A 66 -11.61 -8.17 -8.41
C LYS A 66 -10.99 -7.75 -7.07
N VAL A 67 -10.72 -8.69 -6.16
CA VAL A 67 -10.10 -8.38 -4.87
C VAL A 67 -8.60 -8.20 -5.06
N ILE A 68 -8.15 -6.96 -4.89
CA ILE A 68 -6.73 -6.58 -4.98
C ILE A 68 -6.08 -6.75 -3.62
N THR A 69 -4.96 -7.46 -3.56
CA THR A 69 -4.18 -7.63 -2.32
C THR A 69 -3.32 -6.40 -2.04
N ARG A 70 -2.88 -6.25 -0.78
CA ARG A 70 -1.92 -5.19 -0.39
C ARG A 70 -0.61 -5.29 -1.18
N GLU A 71 -0.10 -6.51 -1.36
CA GLU A 71 1.11 -6.77 -2.16
C GLU A 71 0.94 -6.31 -3.61
N GLN A 72 -0.20 -6.59 -4.24
CA GLN A 72 -0.49 -6.14 -5.59
C GLN A 72 -0.56 -4.62 -5.70
N ARG A 73 -1.10 -3.92 -4.70
CA ARG A 73 -1.06 -2.44 -4.67
C ARG A 73 0.36 -1.91 -4.51
N ILE A 74 1.18 -2.52 -3.66
CA ILE A 74 2.59 -2.14 -3.50
C ILE A 74 3.34 -2.35 -4.82
N LYS A 75 3.15 -3.52 -5.47
CA LYS A 75 3.73 -3.81 -6.78
C LYS A 75 3.33 -2.73 -7.80
N TYR A 76 2.05 -2.37 -7.88
CA TYR A 76 1.60 -1.32 -8.79
C TYR A 76 2.17 0.06 -8.43
N ALA A 77 2.24 0.43 -7.15
CA ALA A 77 2.80 1.71 -6.73
C ALA A 77 4.28 1.86 -7.13
N ILE A 78 5.02 0.75 -7.25
CA ILE A 78 6.45 0.76 -7.64
C ILE A 78 6.63 0.57 -9.16
N GLN A 79 5.89 -0.34 -9.78
CA GLN A 79 6.06 -0.76 -11.18
C GLN A 79 5.10 -0.08 -12.16
N GLY A 80 3.94 0.35 -11.67
CA GLY A 80 2.81 0.78 -12.48
C GLY A 80 2.37 -0.28 -13.49
N TYR A 81 2.05 0.19 -14.70
CA TYR A 81 1.54 -0.64 -15.81
C TYR A 81 2.64 -1.40 -16.57
N LEU A 82 3.91 -1.22 -16.21
CA LEU A 82 5.02 -1.88 -16.90
C LEU A 82 4.92 -3.40 -16.74
N SER A 83 5.11 -4.16 -17.82
CA SER A 83 5.10 -5.62 -17.75
C SER A 83 6.26 -6.13 -16.87
N ASP A 84 6.12 -7.33 -16.32
CA ASP A 84 7.20 -7.94 -15.55
C ASP A 84 8.47 -8.16 -16.39
N ASP A 85 8.29 -8.42 -17.69
CA ASP A 85 9.34 -8.57 -18.69
C ASP A 85 10.09 -7.25 -18.91
N PHE A 86 9.36 -6.16 -19.21
CA PHE A 86 9.98 -4.85 -19.41
C PHE A 86 10.73 -4.40 -18.15
N ARG A 87 10.14 -4.59 -16.95
CA ARG A 87 10.79 -4.24 -15.69
C ARG A 87 12.10 -5.02 -15.47
N LYS A 88 12.08 -6.35 -15.68
CA LYS A 88 13.25 -7.20 -15.40
C LYS A 88 14.33 -7.11 -16.48
N ASN A 89 13.92 -7.17 -17.74
CA ASN A 89 14.84 -7.36 -18.86
C ASN A 89 15.30 -6.03 -19.48
N ILE A 90 14.49 -4.96 -19.37
CA ILE A 90 14.87 -3.63 -19.85
C ILE A 90 15.37 -2.76 -18.70
N LEU A 91 14.58 -2.58 -17.64
CA LEU A 91 14.95 -1.69 -16.53
C LEU A 91 15.88 -2.33 -15.49
N LYS A 92 16.01 -3.66 -15.47
CA LYS A 92 16.86 -4.42 -14.53
C LYS A 92 16.55 -4.17 -13.04
N ILE A 93 15.27 -4.00 -12.71
CA ILE A 93 14.79 -3.79 -11.32
C ILE A 93 14.17 -5.10 -10.77
N ASP A 94 14.65 -5.55 -9.60
CA ASP A 94 14.03 -6.64 -8.83
C ASP A 94 13.18 -6.09 -7.67
N LEU A 95 11.89 -6.44 -7.64
CA LEU A 95 10.94 -5.99 -6.61
C LEU A 95 10.72 -7.00 -5.50
N ASN A 96 11.27 -8.22 -5.62
CA ASN A 96 11.06 -9.28 -4.63
C ASN A 96 11.69 -8.92 -3.27
N GLU A 97 12.74 -8.10 -3.25
CA GLU A 97 13.39 -7.64 -2.02
C GLU A 97 12.59 -6.55 -1.31
N VAL A 98 11.92 -5.67 -2.06
CA VAL A 98 11.17 -4.54 -1.48
C VAL A 98 9.91 -5.03 -0.78
N SER A 99 9.17 -5.98 -1.39
CA SER A 99 7.91 -6.45 -0.83
C SER A 99 8.07 -7.37 0.39
N LYS A 100 9.21 -8.04 0.56
CA LYS A 100 9.46 -8.90 1.75
C LYS A 100 9.71 -8.11 3.03
N ASN A 101 10.13 -6.86 2.90
CA ASN A 101 10.53 -6.00 4.03
C ASN A 101 9.45 -4.99 4.45
N LEU A 102 8.26 -5.04 3.84
CA LEU A 102 7.12 -4.12 4.06
C LEU A 102 5.91 -4.80 4.71
#